data_AF-A0A9E1INX6-F1
#
_entry.id   AF-A0A9E1INX6-F1
#
_cell.length_a   1.000
_cell.length_b   1.000
_cell.length_c   1.000
_cell.angle_alpha   90.00
_cell.angle_beta   90.00
_cell.angle_gamma   90.00
#
_symmetry.space_group_name_H-M   'P 1'
#
loop_
_entity.id
_entity.type
_entity.pdbx_description
1 polymer ?
#
loop_
_entity_poly.entity_id
_entity_poly.type
_entity_poly.pdbx_seq_one_letter_code
_entity_poly.pdbx_strand_id
1 'polypeptide(L)'
;MEALGVTGLEGSDYSRPYASFPVSHVRQSAPTLGLVSFQIPGQDPIVRRVLPFSVFDGRFLPSLGLAPLVIDRPDIAVEDSTLHVGPHRAPLDQNGQVILRFRGPTQTYKIESAKRVIRSELLLQAGSEPIIDPLDFADKHVFFGASALGLMDLKPTPMGVGPGVEVHATLLDNLLSNDLIRDVPVAMVWLMTLMLGMVGGMVPMWIRRAWATAACVVVGASTPLVLGFLAYPAGYWLPIVMPTVTAVVALMGSVLVAYATEGRQRRFVKSAFSQYLSPVVIDQLIQDPSSLKLGGERRTLSLFFSDIQGFTSVSENLTPDALTTLLNTYLSALSDVIMNEGGTIDKFEGDAIIAFWNAPLDVPNHAECAVRAALKCQATLKTLQPQFREQTGHDIFTRIGLNTGEVVVGNMGSQRRFDYTFLGDAGNLAARLEGVNKVFGTFMMISEATRDQAGDAFAYRELS
;
A
#
# COMPACT_ATOMS: atom_id res chain seq x y z
N MET A 1 51.13 -31.65 21.89
CA MET A 1 50.42 -30.67 21.05
C MET A 1 51.46 -29.80 20.36
N GLU A 2 51.94 -30.24 19.20
CA GLU A 2 52.58 -29.34 18.22
C GLU A 2 51.50 -28.44 17.61
N ALA A 3 51.86 -27.21 17.29
CA ALA A 3 50.95 -26.26 16.67
C ALA A 3 50.67 -26.68 15.22
N LEU A 4 49.39 -26.88 14.89
CA LEU A 4 48.95 -26.86 13.50
C LEU A 4 49.15 -25.41 13.01
N GLY A 5 49.98 -25.22 11.99
CA GLY A 5 50.15 -23.91 11.37
C GLY A 5 48.87 -23.54 10.64
N VAL A 6 48.16 -22.51 11.11
CA VAL A 6 46.95 -22.01 10.45
C VAL A 6 47.20 -20.58 10.01
N THR A 7 47.03 -20.32 8.71
CA THR A 7 47.16 -19.00 8.10
C THR A 7 45.80 -18.31 8.05
N GLY A 8 45.75 -17.00 8.31
CA GLY A 8 44.53 -16.18 8.19
C GLY A 8 43.69 -15.96 9.46
N LEU A 9 44.23 -16.27 10.66
CA LEU A 9 43.52 -16.11 11.94
C LEU A 9 43.78 -14.76 12.66
N GLU A 10 44.07 -13.69 11.92
CA GLU A 10 44.32 -12.36 12.51
C GLU A 10 43.01 -11.68 12.95
N GLY A 11 42.62 -11.88 14.21
CA GLY A 11 41.45 -11.24 14.83
C GLY A 11 41.00 -11.92 16.12
N SER A 12 40.59 -11.14 17.12
CA SER A 12 40.26 -11.59 18.48
C SER A 12 39.00 -12.45 18.62
N ASP A 13 38.18 -12.58 17.58
CA ASP A 13 36.81 -13.10 17.70
C ASP A 13 36.72 -14.63 17.87
N TYR A 14 37.77 -15.37 17.54
CA TYR A 14 37.82 -16.83 17.70
C TYR A 14 38.43 -17.30 19.03
N SER A 15 38.99 -16.37 19.80
CA SER A 15 39.76 -16.66 21.01
C SER A 15 38.85 -16.97 22.19
N ARG A 16 39.13 -18.07 22.90
CA ARG A 16 38.43 -18.42 24.15
C ARG A 16 39.36 -18.15 25.34
N PRO A 17 38.89 -17.39 26.36
CA PRO A 17 39.72 -17.07 27.52
C PRO A 17 39.91 -18.26 28.49
N TYR A 18 39.03 -19.26 28.44
CA TYR A 18 39.06 -20.41 29.33
C TYR A 18 38.76 -21.71 28.57
N ALA A 19 39.44 -22.79 28.94
CA ALA A 19 39.18 -24.13 28.45
C ALA A 19 39.20 -25.13 29.62
N SER A 20 38.23 -26.04 29.62
CA SER A 20 38.26 -27.24 30.45
C SER A 20 38.72 -28.40 29.59
N PHE A 21 39.71 -29.15 30.08
CA PHE A 21 40.31 -30.23 29.33
C PHE A 21 39.88 -31.59 29.89
N PRO A 22 39.83 -32.64 29.05
CA PRO A 22 39.57 -34.00 29.51
C PRO A 22 40.58 -34.46 30.57
N VAL A 23 40.20 -35.48 31.34
CA VAL A 23 41.10 -36.20 32.26
C VAL A 23 42.39 -36.63 31.55
N SER A 24 43.50 -36.65 32.29
CA SER A 24 44.85 -36.85 31.75
C SER A 24 44.98 -38.09 30.87
N HIS A 25 44.38 -39.21 31.28
CA HIS A 25 44.40 -40.45 30.50
C HIS A 25 43.80 -40.28 29.10
N VAL A 26 42.60 -39.70 29.00
CA VAL A 26 41.96 -39.43 27.70
C VAL A 26 42.79 -38.44 26.88
N ARG A 27 43.31 -37.39 27.52
CA ARG A 27 44.11 -36.36 26.86
C ARG A 27 45.42 -36.90 26.26
N GLN A 28 46.10 -37.80 26.96
CA GLN A 28 47.39 -38.34 26.53
C GLN A 28 47.23 -39.45 25.48
N SER A 29 46.11 -40.16 25.50
CA SER A 29 45.82 -41.25 24.54
C SER A 29 45.14 -40.77 23.25
N ALA A 30 44.51 -39.59 23.26
CA ALA A 30 43.83 -39.05 22.08
C ALA A 30 44.83 -38.43 21.09
N PRO A 31 44.74 -38.76 19.78
CA PRO A 31 45.60 -38.16 18.76
C PRO A 31 45.31 -36.66 18.55
N THR A 32 44.07 -36.23 18.81
CA THR A 32 43.66 -34.83 18.76
C THR A 32 42.58 -34.53 19.79
N LEU A 33 42.41 -33.26 20.15
CA LEU A 33 41.34 -32.79 21.03
C LEU A 33 40.29 -32.04 20.22
N GLY A 34 39.02 -32.38 20.45
CA GLY A 34 37.86 -31.72 19.84
C GLY A 34 37.10 -30.87 20.85
N LEU A 35 36.76 -29.64 20.48
CA LEU A 35 35.90 -28.76 21.25
C LEU A 35 34.45 -29.24 21.20
N VAL A 36 33.86 -29.48 22.36
CA VAL A 36 32.44 -29.88 22.49
C VAL A 36 31.48 -28.69 22.63
N SER A 37 32.01 -27.48 22.89
CA SER A 37 31.23 -26.25 22.92
C SER A 37 31.14 -25.66 21.51
N PHE A 38 30.00 -25.85 20.86
CA PHE A 38 29.78 -25.45 19.47
C PHE A 38 28.92 -24.19 19.31
N GLN A 39 28.29 -23.68 20.38
CA GLN A 39 27.48 -22.46 20.34
C GLN A 39 28.22 -21.26 20.95
N ILE A 40 27.92 -20.07 20.44
CA ILE A 40 28.30 -18.81 21.07
C ILE A 40 27.25 -18.50 22.15
N PRO A 41 27.64 -18.30 23.42
CA PRO A 41 26.69 -17.97 24.50
C PRO A 41 25.88 -16.71 24.17
N GLY A 42 24.57 -16.74 24.46
CA GLY A 42 23.67 -15.60 24.25
C GLY A 42 23.03 -15.49 22.85
N GLN A 43 23.33 -16.42 21.94
CA GLN A 43 22.66 -16.53 20.64
C GLN A 43 21.36 -17.35 20.70
N ASP A 44 20.73 -17.50 19.53
CA ASP A 44 19.56 -18.35 19.25
C ASP A 44 19.62 -19.70 19.98
N PRO A 45 18.60 -20.04 20.80
CA PRO A 45 18.59 -21.29 21.53
C PRO A 45 18.55 -22.51 20.60
N ILE A 46 17.97 -22.39 19.40
CA ILE A 46 17.89 -23.48 18.43
C ILE A 46 19.22 -23.59 17.69
N VAL A 47 19.85 -24.76 17.79
CA VAL A 47 21.14 -25.05 17.14
C VAL A 47 20.95 -25.17 15.63
N ARG A 48 21.27 -24.09 14.91
CA ARG A 48 21.33 -24.05 13.43
C ARG A 48 22.75 -23.82 12.93
N ARG A 49 23.53 -23.10 13.72
CA ARG A 49 24.89 -22.67 13.43
C ARG A 49 25.83 -23.19 14.50
N VAL A 50 27.02 -23.61 14.08
CA VAL A 50 28.04 -24.15 14.98
C VAL A 50 29.41 -23.57 14.65
N LEU A 51 30.24 -23.43 15.67
CA LEU A 51 31.65 -23.09 15.49
C LEU A 51 32.42 -24.34 15.04
N PRO A 52 33.00 -24.36 13.83
CA PRO A 52 33.79 -25.50 13.36
C PRO A 52 35.14 -25.61 14.08
N PHE A 53 35.67 -24.51 14.61
CA PHE A 53 36.90 -24.45 15.39
C PHE A 53 36.89 -23.25 16.35
N SER A 54 37.90 -23.17 17.22
CA SER A 54 38.20 -22.02 18.06
C SER A 54 39.71 -21.90 18.25
N VAL A 55 40.17 -20.75 18.75
CA VAL A 55 41.58 -20.54 19.10
C VAL A 55 41.70 -20.47 20.62
N PHE A 56 42.59 -21.28 21.19
CA PHE A 56 42.91 -21.23 22.62
C PHE A 56 44.43 -21.17 22.78
N ASP A 57 44.93 -20.15 23.48
CA ASP A 57 46.37 -19.92 23.68
C ASP A 57 47.17 -19.89 22.37
N GLY A 58 46.62 -19.19 21.36
CA GLY A 58 47.22 -19.09 20.02
C GLY A 58 47.18 -20.38 19.19
N ARG A 59 46.52 -21.44 19.67
CA ARG A 59 46.45 -22.74 18.99
C ARG A 59 45.07 -22.99 18.42
N PHE A 60 45.04 -23.54 17.21
CA PHE A 60 43.81 -24.03 16.58
C PHE A 60 43.27 -25.25 17.32
N LEU A 61 41.99 -25.17 17.71
CA LEU A 61 41.26 -26.24 18.36
C LEU A 61 40.02 -26.58 17.51
N PRO A 62 40.01 -27.72 16.79
CA PRO A 62 38.85 -28.11 16.01
C PRO A 62 37.67 -28.43 16.92
N SER A 63 36.44 -28.24 16.44
CA SER A 63 35.25 -28.82 17.07
C SER A 63 35.29 -30.35 17.03
N LEU A 64 34.53 -31.02 17.88
CA LEU A 64 34.46 -32.49 17.88
C LEU A 64 34.01 -33.04 16.51
N GLY A 65 33.12 -32.32 15.80
CA GLY A 65 32.72 -32.69 14.43
C GLY A 65 33.81 -32.49 13.37
N LEU A 66 34.72 -31.53 13.56
CA LEU A 66 35.84 -31.28 12.64
C LEU A 66 37.08 -32.14 12.96
N ALA A 67 37.26 -32.52 14.22
CA ALA A 67 38.45 -33.19 14.72
C ALA A 67 38.88 -34.43 13.91
N PRO A 68 37.99 -35.32 13.44
CA PRO A 68 38.37 -36.49 12.64
C PRO A 68 39.12 -36.12 11.34
N LEU A 69 38.78 -34.99 10.72
CA LEU A 69 39.41 -34.54 9.48
C LEU A 69 40.79 -33.92 9.69
N VAL A 70 41.14 -33.59 10.94
CA VAL A 70 42.39 -32.87 11.28
C VAL A 70 43.46 -33.82 11.84
N ILE A 71 43.11 -35.09 12.11
CA ILE A 71 44.02 -36.09 12.70
C ILE A 71 45.28 -36.27 11.85
N ASP A 72 45.13 -36.36 10.53
CA ASP A 72 46.24 -36.56 9.58
C ASP A 72 47.00 -35.26 9.25
N ARG A 73 46.72 -34.18 9.99
CA ARG A 73 47.31 -32.84 9.82
C ARG A 73 47.26 -32.34 8.36
N PRO A 74 46.08 -32.26 7.73
CA PRO A 74 45.94 -31.66 6.42
C PRO A 74 46.29 -30.16 6.47
N ASP A 75 46.48 -29.56 5.30
CA ASP A 75 46.57 -28.10 5.19
C ASP A 75 45.24 -27.46 5.64
N ILE A 76 45.35 -26.51 6.57
CA ILE A 76 44.22 -25.75 7.11
C ILE A 76 44.44 -24.26 6.84
N ALA A 77 43.51 -23.66 6.13
CA ALA A 77 43.53 -22.24 5.80
C ALA A 77 42.14 -21.62 5.94
N VAL A 78 42.08 -20.34 6.30
CA VAL A 78 40.85 -19.54 6.25
C VAL A 78 41.06 -18.43 5.23
N GLU A 79 40.33 -18.51 4.11
CA GLU A 79 40.40 -17.55 2.99
C GLU A 79 38.98 -17.13 2.61
N ASP A 80 38.74 -15.84 2.39
CA ASP A 80 37.44 -15.28 1.96
C ASP A 80 36.22 -15.83 2.74
N SER A 81 36.32 -15.85 4.08
CA SER A 81 35.30 -16.42 4.98
C SER A 81 34.96 -17.89 4.67
N THR A 82 35.92 -18.65 4.16
CA THR A 82 35.79 -20.10 3.94
C THR A 82 36.93 -20.81 4.65
N LEU A 83 36.58 -21.77 5.49
CA LEU A 83 37.53 -22.69 6.11
C LEU A 83 37.83 -23.84 5.11
N HIS A 84 39.11 -24.02 4.82
CA HIS A 84 39.63 -25.12 4.01
C HIS A 84 40.34 -26.13 4.93
N VAL A 85 39.95 -27.41 4.84
CA VAL A 85 40.59 -28.52 5.57
C VAL A 85 40.82 -29.65 4.57
N GLY A 86 42.02 -29.70 3.99
CA GLY A 86 42.31 -30.58 2.85
C GLY A 86 41.31 -30.38 1.70
N PRO A 87 40.59 -31.43 1.24
CA PRO A 87 39.60 -31.31 0.17
C PRO A 87 38.25 -30.73 0.64
N HIS A 88 38.03 -30.58 1.94
CA HIS A 88 36.76 -30.17 2.52
C HIS A 88 36.68 -28.66 2.72
N ARG A 89 35.48 -28.08 2.52
CA ARG A 89 35.25 -26.63 2.61
C ARG A 89 34.07 -26.32 3.51
N ALA A 90 34.24 -25.31 4.38
CA ALA A 90 33.22 -24.84 5.30
C ALA A 90 32.99 -23.33 5.14
N PRO A 91 31.84 -22.88 4.60
CA PRO A 91 31.52 -21.46 4.48
C PRO A 91 31.23 -20.89 5.87
N LEU A 92 32.01 -19.90 6.27
CA LEU A 92 31.91 -19.22 7.56
C LEU A 92 31.02 -17.98 7.43
N ASP A 93 30.19 -17.74 8.43
CA ASP A 93 29.50 -16.47 8.59
C ASP A 93 30.41 -15.40 9.23
N GLN A 94 29.85 -14.21 9.48
CA GLN A 94 30.58 -13.09 10.08
C GLN A 94 31.12 -13.39 11.49
N ASN A 95 30.59 -14.41 12.18
CA ASN A 95 31.03 -14.85 13.50
C ASN A 95 31.89 -16.14 13.43
N GLY A 96 32.26 -16.58 12.24
CA GLY A 96 32.99 -17.83 12.01
C GLY A 96 32.19 -19.11 12.24
N GLN A 97 30.85 -19.04 12.26
CA GLN A 97 30.01 -20.21 12.40
C GLN A 97 29.64 -20.76 11.01
N VAL A 98 29.39 -22.07 10.94
CA VAL A 98 28.85 -22.73 9.75
C VAL A 98 27.39 -23.06 9.96
N ILE A 99 26.58 -23.03 8.89
CA ILE A 99 25.17 -23.41 8.92
C ILE A 99 25.04 -24.89 8.60
N LEU A 100 24.44 -25.64 9.53
CA LEU A 100 24.26 -27.08 9.37
C LEU A 100 23.07 -27.40 8.46
N ARG A 101 23.26 -28.40 7.61
CA ARG A 101 22.21 -29.07 6.85
C ARG A 101 21.82 -30.36 7.58
N PHE A 102 20.81 -30.26 8.43
CA PHE A 102 20.25 -31.41 9.11
C PHE A 102 19.62 -32.38 8.10
N ARG A 103 19.92 -33.67 8.23
CA ARG A 103 19.45 -34.73 7.34
C ARG A 103 18.03 -35.21 7.65
N GLY A 104 17.57 -35.02 8.88
CA GLY A 104 16.32 -35.61 9.35
C GLY A 104 16.05 -35.33 10.83
N PRO A 105 14.97 -35.91 11.39
CA PRO A 105 14.68 -35.87 12.82
C PRO A 105 15.79 -36.51 13.66
N THR A 106 15.68 -36.39 14.98
CA THR A 106 16.59 -37.09 15.90
C THR A 106 16.63 -38.59 15.62
N GLN A 107 17.78 -39.21 15.88
CA GLN A 107 18.07 -40.62 15.51
C GLN A 107 18.21 -40.88 13.99
N THR A 108 18.51 -39.86 13.20
CA THR A 108 18.85 -40.06 11.76
C THR A 108 20.10 -40.91 11.58
N TYR A 109 21.10 -40.75 12.45
CA TYR A 109 22.30 -41.59 12.49
C TYR A 109 22.04 -42.85 13.33
N LYS A 110 22.62 -44.00 12.96
CA LYS A 110 22.48 -45.26 13.73
C LYS A 110 23.01 -45.05 15.15
N ILE A 111 22.16 -45.21 16.16
CA ILE A 111 22.52 -45.09 17.57
C ILE A 111 22.68 -46.48 18.18
N GLU A 112 23.83 -46.73 18.81
CA GLU A 112 24.06 -47.91 19.63
C GLU A 112 24.32 -47.55 21.09
N SER A 113 23.74 -48.31 22.01
CA SER A 113 23.95 -48.09 23.44
C SER A 113 25.36 -48.53 23.84
N ALA A 114 26.07 -47.65 24.55
CA ALA A 114 27.38 -47.98 25.15
C ALA A 114 27.34 -49.29 25.97
N LYS A 115 26.23 -49.58 26.65
CA LYS A 115 26.02 -50.83 27.39
C LYS A 115 26.11 -52.06 26.48
N ARG A 116 25.52 -52.01 25.28
CA ARG A 116 25.54 -53.13 24.33
C ARG A 116 26.94 -53.32 23.74
N VAL A 117 27.66 -52.22 23.47
CA VAL A 117 29.04 -52.26 22.99
C VAL A 117 29.94 -52.91 24.05
N ILE A 118 29.91 -52.43 25.29
CA ILE A 118 30.70 -52.98 26.41
C ILE A 118 30.37 -54.46 26.64
N ARG A 119 29.09 -54.84 26.60
CA ARG A 119 28.68 -56.23 26.77
C ARG A 119 29.14 -57.13 25.62
N SER A 120 29.17 -56.61 24.39
CA SER A 120 29.69 -57.35 23.24
C SER A 120 31.19 -57.62 23.38
N GLU A 121 31.96 -56.64 23.86
CA GLU A 121 33.39 -56.81 24.14
C GLU A 121 33.65 -57.87 25.22
N LEU A 122 32.89 -57.84 26.33
CA LEU A 122 33.02 -58.85 27.39
C LEU A 122 32.68 -60.27 26.90
N LEU A 123 31.71 -60.41 25.98
CA LEU A 123 31.36 -61.70 25.38
C LEU A 123 32.46 -62.21 24.45
N LEU A 124 33.06 -61.33 23.63
CA LEU A 124 34.19 -61.68 22.77
C LEU A 124 35.39 -62.14 23.59
N GLN A 125 35.73 -61.44 24.67
CA GLN A 125 36.80 -61.84 25.59
C GLN A 125 36.53 -63.20 26.25
N ALA A 126 35.26 -63.55 26.46
CA ALA A 126 34.83 -64.84 26.98
C ALA A 126 34.68 -65.93 25.89
N GLY A 127 35.03 -65.64 24.63
CA GLY A 127 34.91 -66.58 23.50
C GLY A 127 33.48 -66.85 23.02
N SER A 128 32.52 -65.98 23.39
CA SER A 128 31.11 -66.05 22.97
C SER A 128 30.80 -65.07 21.84
N GLU A 129 29.69 -65.30 21.13
CA GLU A 129 29.24 -64.38 20.08
C GLU A 129 28.82 -63.00 20.66
N PRO A 130 29.21 -61.89 19.99
CA PRO A 130 28.87 -60.55 20.43
C PRO A 130 27.41 -60.19 20.15
N ILE A 131 26.88 -59.20 20.89
CA ILE A 131 25.53 -58.66 20.66
C ILE A 131 25.50 -57.69 19.47
N ILE A 132 26.61 -57.02 19.22
CA ILE A 132 26.84 -56.15 18.06
C ILE A 132 28.07 -56.68 17.34
N ASP A 133 27.94 -56.96 16.05
CA ASP A 133 29.06 -57.38 15.21
C ASP A 133 30.10 -56.25 15.15
N PRO A 134 31.39 -56.49 15.49
CA PRO A 134 32.44 -55.49 15.33
C PRO A 134 32.53 -54.90 13.91
N LEU A 135 32.16 -55.67 12.88
CA LEU A 135 32.11 -55.19 11.49
C LEU A 135 31.08 -54.06 11.29
N ASP A 136 30.08 -53.93 12.18
CA ASP A 136 29.14 -52.81 12.13
C ASP A 136 29.82 -51.45 12.33
N PHE A 137 31.03 -51.41 12.91
CA PHE A 137 31.81 -50.19 13.14
C PHE A 137 32.98 -50.02 12.16
N ALA A 138 33.28 -51.03 11.34
CA ALA A 138 34.37 -50.94 10.37
C ALA A 138 34.14 -49.78 9.38
N ASP A 139 35.19 -49.01 9.12
CA ASP A 139 35.21 -47.84 8.21
C ASP A 139 34.17 -46.75 8.52
N LYS A 140 33.69 -46.66 9.76
CA LYS A 140 32.72 -45.65 10.20
C LYS A 140 33.32 -44.68 11.20
N HIS A 141 32.89 -43.43 11.11
CA HIS A 141 33.11 -42.45 12.16
C HIS A 141 32.11 -42.69 13.30
N VAL A 142 32.63 -43.00 14.48
CA VAL A 142 31.81 -43.28 15.67
C VAL A 142 31.92 -42.11 16.63
N PHE A 143 30.78 -41.47 16.92
CA PHE A 143 30.69 -40.46 17.96
C PHE A 143 30.13 -41.08 19.25
N PHE A 144 30.81 -40.82 20.36
CA PHE A 144 30.41 -41.25 21.69
C PHE A 144 29.88 -40.05 22.49
N GLY A 145 28.64 -40.13 22.98
CA GLY A 145 28.00 -39.02 23.67
C GLY A 145 26.83 -39.44 24.56
N ALA A 146 26.32 -38.48 25.33
CA ALA A 146 25.22 -38.68 26.27
C ALA A 146 23.86 -38.45 25.61
N SER A 147 22.93 -39.40 25.74
CA SER A 147 21.56 -39.29 25.19
C SER A 147 20.46 -39.28 26.26
N ALA A 148 20.81 -39.48 27.53
CA ALA A 148 19.86 -39.47 28.64
C ALA A 148 19.54 -38.03 29.10
N LEU A 149 18.26 -37.74 29.37
CA LEU A 149 17.76 -36.44 29.83
C LEU A 149 18.55 -35.88 31.03
N GLY A 150 18.89 -36.72 32.01
CA GLY A 150 19.61 -36.31 33.23
C GLY A 150 21.09 -35.95 33.04
N LEU A 151 21.65 -36.17 31.84
CA LEU A 151 23.03 -35.84 31.51
C LEU A 151 23.18 -34.45 30.86
N MET A 152 22.07 -33.72 30.70
CA MET A 152 22.03 -32.30 30.29
C MET A 152 22.69 -31.98 28.93
N ASP A 153 22.82 -32.96 28.03
CA ASP A 153 23.38 -32.79 26.68
C ASP A 153 22.30 -32.71 25.58
N LEU A 154 21.02 -32.52 25.94
CA LEU A 154 19.96 -32.35 24.95
C LEU A 154 19.95 -30.93 24.40
N LYS A 155 19.85 -30.81 23.07
CA LYS A 155 19.89 -29.55 22.32
C LYS A 155 18.67 -29.43 21.42
N PRO A 156 17.97 -28.28 21.42
CA PRO A 156 16.92 -28.03 20.46
C PRO A 156 17.53 -27.74 19.08
N THR A 157 17.05 -28.42 18.05
CA THR A 157 17.45 -28.24 16.65
C THR A 157 16.21 -27.97 15.79
N PRO A 158 16.36 -27.52 14.53
CA PRO A 158 15.23 -27.39 13.60
C PRO A 158 14.41 -28.67 13.42
N MET A 159 15.02 -29.84 13.69
CA MET A 159 14.43 -31.15 13.49
C MET A 159 13.89 -31.79 14.79
N GLY A 160 13.94 -31.07 15.92
CA GLY A 160 13.52 -31.54 17.24
C GLY A 160 14.61 -31.43 18.30
N VAL A 161 14.30 -31.85 19.53
CA VAL A 161 15.25 -31.88 20.64
C VAL A 161 16.01 -33.20 20.64
N GLY A 162 17.34 -33.16 20.54
CA GLY A 162 18.19 -34.35 20.42
C GLY A 162 19.52 -34.25 21.15
N PRO A 163 20.28 -35.35 21.23
CA PRO A 163 21.62 -35.35 21.83
C PRO A 163 22.57 -34.39 21.12
N GLY A 164 23.36 -33.62 21.87
CA GLY A 164 24.33 -32.66 21.32
C GLY A 164 25.41 -33.32 20.46
N VAL A 165 25.69 -34.59 20.71
CA VAL A 165 26.57 -35.41 19.87
C VAL A 165 26.07 -35.57 18.42
N GLU A 166 24.76 -35.56 18.17
CA GLU A 166 24.21 -35.62 16.81
C GLU A 166 24.52 -34.35 16.00
N VAL A 167 24.68 -33.20 16.67
CA VAL A 167 25.09 -31.95 16.03
C VAL A 167 26.50 -32.06 15.48
N HIS A 168 27.42 -32.66 16.24
CA HIS A 168 28.80 -32.91 15.79
C HIS A 168 28.86 -33.92 14.65
N ALA A 169 28.05 -34.98 14.73
CA ALA A 169 27.91 -35.95 13.64
C ALA A 169 27.38 -35.29 12.36
N THR A 170 26.39 -34.39 12.49
CA THR A 170 25.84 -33.60 11.37
C THR A 170 26.90 -32.70 10.74
N LEU A 171 27.73 -32.05 11.55
CA LEU A 171 28.83 -31.23 11.06
C LEU A 171 29.83 -32.06 10.23
N LEU A 172 30.25 -33.21 10.74
CA LEU A 172 31.17 -34.10 10.01
C LEU A 172 30.56 -34.58 8.69
N ASP A 173 29.30 -35.03 8.71
CA ASP A 173 28.56 -35.45 7.52
C ASP A 173 28.50 -34.35 6.46
N ASN A 174 28.14 -33.11 6.85
CA ASN A 174 28.08 -31.99 5.91
C ASN A 174 29.46 -31.61 5.34
N LEU A 175 30.54 -31.76 6.13
CA LEU A 175 31.91 -31.53 5.67
C LEU A 175 32.37 -32.62 4.71
N LEU A 176 32.14 -33.89 5.04
CA LEU A 176 32.44 -35.03 4.16
C LEU A 176 31.69 -34.93 2.83
N SER A 177 30.45 -34.44 2.87
CA SER A 177 29.59 -34.25 1.70
C SER A 177 29.82 -32.91 0.98
N ASN A 178 30.61 -31.99 1.55
CA ASN A 178 30.83 -30.62 1.05
C ASN A 178 29.54 -29.82 0.78
N ASP A 179 28.49 -30.02 1.58
CA ASP A 179 27.15 -29.50 1.30
C ASP A 179 26.54 -28.65 2.44
N LEU A 180 27.41 -28.01 3.23
CA LEU A 180 27.04 -26.98 4.20
C LEU A 180 26.25 -25.83 3.56
N ILE A 181 25.29 -25.28 4.30
CA ILE A 181 24.46 -24.17 3.84
C ILE A 181 25.28 -22.86 3.91
N ARG A 182 25.12 -22.02 2.89
CA ARG A 182 25.82 -20.74 2.71
C ARG A 182 24.86 -19.58 2.91
N ASP A 183 25.30 -18.51 3.58
CA ASP A 183 24.55 -17.26 3.58
C ASP A 183 24.54 -16.62 2.19
N VAL A 184 23.39 -16.09 1.77
CA VAL A 184 23.32 -15.26 0.57
C VAL A 184 24.10 -13.95 0.83
N PRO A 185 24.94 -13.48 -0.11
CA PRO A 185 25.69 -12.24 0.07
C PRO A 185 24.79 -11.07 0.47
N VAL A 186 25.21 -10.32 1.50
CA VAL A 186 24.44 -9.21 2.07
C VAL A 186 24.04 -8.19 1.00
N ALA A 187 24.91 -7.93 0.02
CA ALA A 187 24.63 -7.04 -1.10
C ALA A 187 23.42 -7.50 -1.95
N MET A 188 23.26 -8.81 -2.19
CA MET A 188 22.12 -9.35 -2.91
C MET A 188 20.82 -9.20 -2.11
N VAL A 189 20.87 -9.38 -0.79
CA VAL A 189 19.72 -9.17 0.09
C VAL A 189 19.27 -7.71 0.06
N TRP A 190 20.21 -6.76 0.12
CA TRP A 190 19.90 -5.32 -0.01
C TRP A 190 19.35 -4.97 -1.39
N LEU A 191 19.93 -5.51 -2.46
CA LEU A 191 19.44 -5.30 -3.82
C LEU A 191 18.00 -5.80 -3.97
N MET A 192 17.71 -7.01 -3.49
CA MET A 192 16.36 -7.58 -3.51
C MET A 192 15.38 -6.73 -2.69
N THR A 193 15.80 -6.26 -1.52
CA THR A 193 15.00 -5.40 -0.64
C THR A 193 14.67 -4.07 -1.32
N LEU A 194 15.66 -3.43 -1.96
CA LEU A 194 15.47 -2.19 -2.73
C LEU A 194 14.50 -2.39 -3.90
N MET A 195 14.71 -3.46 -4.68
CA MET A 195 13.86 -3.79 -5.83
C MET A 195 12.41 -4.03 -5.41
N LEU A 196 12.17 -4.79 -4.34
CA LEU A 196 10.83 -5.03 -3.80
C LEU A 196 10.18 -3.76 -3.27
N GLY A 197 10.94 -2.89 -2.60
CA GLY A 197 10.44 -1.60 -2.14
C GLY A 197 10.02 -0.68 -3.30
N MET A 198 10.84 -0.61 -4.35
CA MET A 198 10.55 0.22 -5.53
C MET A 198 9.34 -0.31 -6.31
N VAL A 199 9.30 -1.61 -6.59
CA VAL A 199 8.17 -2.26 -7.29
C VAL A 199 6.89 -2.17 -6.46
N GLY A 200 6.96 -2.46 -5.16
CA GLY A 200 5.82 -2.39 -4.25
C GLY A 200 5.30 -0.96 -4.01
N GLY A 201 6.15 0.06 -4.14
CA GLY A 201 5.76 1.46 -4.04
C GLY A 201 5.18 2.04 -5.34
N MET A 202 5.79 1.73 -6.49
CA MET A 202 5.49 2.40 -7.76
C MET A 202 4.41 1.69 -8.60
N VAL A 203 4.51 0.36 -8.76
CA VAL A 203 3.64 -0.38 -9.69
C VAL A 203 2.15 -0.26 -9.32
N PRO A 204 1.76 -0.38 -8.03
CA PRO A 204 0.37 -0.17 -7.62
C PRO A 204 -0.21 1.21 -7.97
N MET A 205 0.63 2.26 -8.06
CA MET A 205 0.18 3.62 -8.34
C MET A 205 -0.29 3.81 -9.79
N TRP A 206 0.16 2.96 -10.72
CA TRP A 206 -0.27 3.01 -12.12
C TRP A 206 -1.48 2.11 -12.42
N ILE A 207 -1.84 1.25 -11.48
CA ILE A 207 -2.93 0.29 -11.64
C ILE A 207 -4.23 0.89 -11.10
N ARG A 208 -5.20 1.16 -11.98
CA ARG A 208 -6.52 1.71 -11.61
C ARG A 208 -7.48 0.69 -11.00
N ARG A 209 -7.19 -0.60 -11.10
CA ARG A 209 -8.09 -1.70 -10.70
C ARG A 209 -7.70 -2.21 -9.32
N ALA A 210 -8.58 -2.06 -8.33
CA ALA A 210 -8.34 -2.45 -6.94
C ALA A 210 -7.92 -3.93 -6.76
N TRP A 211 -8.52 -4.86 -7.51
CA TRP A 211 -8.15 -6.27 -7.45
C TRP A 211 -6.73 -6.55 -7.96
N ALA A 212 -6.27 -5.79 -8.97
CA ALA A 212 -4.93 -5.95 -9.52
C ALA A 212 -3.89 -5.39 -8.56
N THR A 213 -4.21 -4.30 -7.86
CA THR A 213 -3.42 -3.80 -6.73
C THR A 213 -3.31 -4.84 -5.61
N ALA A 214 -4.42 -5.47 -5.23
CA ALA A 214 -4.43 -6.55 -4.24
C ALA A 214 -3.61 -7.78 -4.70
N ALA A 215 -3.64 -8.14 -5.98
CA ALA A 215 -2.82 -9.22 -6.52
C ALA A 215 -1.32 -8.89 -6.45
N CYS A 216 -0.92 -7.66 -6.79
CA CYS A 216 0.47 -7.21 -6.62
C CYS A 216 0.92 -7.27 -5.16
N VAL A 217 0.03 -7.00 -4.21
CA VAL A 217 0.32 -7.12 -2.77
C VAL A 217 0.66 -8.55 -2.39
N VAL A 218 -0.20 -9.50 -2.78
CA VAL A 218 0.00 -10.92 -2.46
C VAL A 218 1.29 -11.45 -3.10
N VAL A 219 1.54 -11.10 -4.36
CA VAL A 219 2.75 -11.53 -5.07
C VAL A 219 4.00 -10.92 -4.44
N GLY A 220 4.02 -9.61 -4.17
CA GLY A 220 5.17 -8.93 -3.57
C GLY A 220 5.53 -9.49 -2.19
N ALA A 221 4.52 -9.73 -1.34
CA ALA A 221 4.74 -10.27 0.01
C ALA A 221 5.15 -11.76 0.00
N SER A 222 4.64 -12.56 -0.94
CA SER A 222 4.99 -14.00 -1.04
C SER A 222 6.33 -14.25 -1.73
N THR A 223 6.84 -13.31 -2.53
CA THR A 223 8.07 -13.50 -3.31
C THR A 223 9.29 -13.85 -2.44
N PRO A 224 9.63 -13.12 -1.36
CA PRO A 224 10.77 -13.48 -0.50
C PRO A 224 10.60 -14.85 0.17
N LEU A 225 9.38 -15.21 0.55
CA LEU A 225 9.07 -16.50 1.17
C LEU A 225 9.33 -17.65 0.18
N VAL A 226 8.81 -17.52 -1.04
CA VAL A 226 9.00 -18.51 -2.10
C VAL A 226 10.49 -18.64 -2.46
N LEU A 227 11.19 -17.52 -2.65
CA LEU A 227 12.62 -17.52 -2.95
C LEU A 227 13.44 -18.14 -1.81
N GLY A 228 13.09 -17.86 -0.55
CA GLY A 228 13.76 -18.47 0.61
C GLY A 228 13.56 -19.98 0.66
N PHE A 229 12.35 -20.45 0.38
CA PHE A 229 12.05 -21.88 0.33
C PHE A 229 12.79 -22.60 -0.81
N LEU A 230 12.91 -21.97 -1.98
CA LEU A 230 13.65 -22.50 -3.13
C LEU A 230 15.17 -22.45 -2.94
N ALA A 231 15.67 -21.45 -2.21
CA ALA A 231 17.10 -21.28 -1.92
C ALA A 231 17.64 -22.36 -0.95
N TYR A 232 16.82 -22.79 0.00
CA TYR A 232 17.22 -23.77 1.02
C TYR A 232 17.74 -25.12 0.46
N PRO A 233 17.02 -25.84 -0.43
CA PRO A 233 17.54 -27.07 -1.03
C PRO A 233 18.76 -26.81 -1.93
N ALA A 234 18.88 -25.62 -2.51
CA ALA A 234 20.05 -25.20 -3.26
C ALA A 234 21.28 -24.90 -2.37
N GLY A 235 21.14 -24.97 -1.04
CA GLY A 235 22.23 -24.75 -0.09
C GLY A 235 22.44 -23.30 0.30
N TYR A 236 21.43 -22.45 0.12
CA TYR A 236 21.49 -21.03 0.45
C TYR A 236 20.51 -20.65 1.56
N TRP A 237 21.01 -19.91 2.55
CA TRP A 237 20.23 -19.28 3.60
C TRP A 237 19.90 -17.84 3.20
N LEU A 238 18.64 -17.60 2.80
CA LEU A 238 18.15 -16.28 2.42
C LEU A 238 17.41 -15.63 3.62
N PRO A 239 17.90 -14.51 4.17
CA PRO A 239 17.16 -13.75 5.17
C PRO A 239 15.89 -13.12 4.57
N ILE A 240 14.72 -13.71 4.84
CA ILE A 240 13.45 -13.29 4.24
C ILE A 240 12.76 -12.12 4.97
N VAL A 241 13.10 -11.89 6.25
CA VAL A 241 12.35 -10.97 7.12
C VAL A 241 12.39 -9.53 6.59
N MET A 242 13.59 -8.98 6.38
CA MET A 242 13.76 -7.61 5.89
C MET A 242 13.08 -7.37 4.53
N PRO A 243 13.32 -8.18 3.48
CA PRO A 243 12.61 -8.05 2.20
C PRO A 243 11.09 -8.14 2.32
N THR A 244 10.58 -9.03 3.17
CA THR A 244 9.12 -9.20 3.35
C THR A 244 8.49 -7.98 4.01
N VAL A 245 9.10 -7.48 5.08
CA VAL A 245 8.64 -6.26 5.77
C VAL A 245 8.68 -5.06 4.84
N THR A 246 9.77 -4.89 4.08
CA THR A 246 9.88 -3.80 3.09
C THR A 246 8.79 -3.87 2.03
N ALA A 247 8.52 -5.06 1.47
CA ALA A 247 7.44 -5.23 0.51
C ALA A 247 6.09 -4.82 1.12
N VAL A 248 5.75 -5.32 2.30
CA VAL A 248 4.47 -5.01 2.99
C VAL A 248 4.33 -3.51 3.28
N VAL A 249 5.36 -2.86 3.80
CA VAL A 249 5.34 -1.42 4.12
C VAL A 249 5.22 -0.57 2.85
N ALA A 250 6.01 -0.86 1.82
CA ALA A 250 5.96 -0.14 0.54
C ALA A 250 4.57 -0.24 -0.10
N LEU A 251 3.98 -1.43 -0.05
CA LEU A 251 2.64 -1.70 -0.57
C LEU A 251 1.56 -0.94 0.22
N MET A 252 1.57 -0.99 1.57
CA MET A 252 0.63 -0.21 2.38
C MET A 252 0.76 1.30 2.12
N GLY A 253 2.00 1.80 1.99
CA GLY A 253 2.26 3.19 1.64
C GLY A 253 1.67 3.57 0.28
N SER A 254 1.82 2.71 -0.73
CA SER A 254 1.27 2.94 -2.07
C SER A 254 -0.26 3.06 -2.07
N VAL A 255 -0.96 2.20 -1.31
CA VAL A 255 -2.42 2.23 -1.18
C VAL A 255 -2.88 3.49 -0.45
N LEU A 256 -2.18 3.89 0.61
CA LEU A 256 -2.48 5.11 1.36
C LEU A 256 -2.35 6.36 0.47
N VAL A 257 -1.28 6.44 -0.32
CA VAL A 257 -1.06 7.55 -1.27
C VAL A 257 -2.12 7.54 -2.37
N ALA A 258 -2.45 6.38 -2.94
CA ALA A 258 -3.50 6.25 -3.94
C ALA A 258 -4.86 6.74 -3.38
N TYR A 259 -5.25 6.28 -2.19
CA TYR A 259 -6.49 6.72 -1.53
C TYR A 259 -6.50 8.22 -1.23
N ALA A 260 -5.39 8.76 -0.71
CA ALA A 260 -5.27 10.19 -0.39
C ALA A 260 -5.35 11.09 -1.64
N THR A 261 -4.87 10.61 -2.79
CA THR A 261 -4.90 11.35 -4.06
C THR A 261 -6.23 11.24 -4.79
N GLU A 262 -6.90 10.08 -4.76
CA GLU A 262 -8.20 9.85 -5.43
C GLU A 262 -9.32 10.75 -4.88
N GLY A 263 -9.28 11.06 -3.58
CA GLY A 263 -10.27 11.95 -2.95
C GLY A 263 -10.17 13.43 -3.33
N ARG A 264 -9.09 13.90 -3.98
CA ARG A 264 -8.92 15.33 -4.31
C ARG A 264 -9.69 15.76 -5.54
N GLN A 265 -9.75 14.94 -6.58
CA GLN A 265 -10.42 15.31 -7.84
C GLN A 265 -11.94 15.45 -7.65
N ARG A 266 -12.58 14.49 -6.95
CA ARG A 266 -14.02 14.55 -6.65
C ARG A 266 -14.39 15.78 -5.82
N ARG A 267 -13.56 16.13 -4.83
CA ARG A 267 -13.76 17.32 -3.98
C ARG A 267 -13.57 18.62 -4.77
N PHE A 268 -12.60 18.67 -5.67
CA PHE A 268 -12.38 19.83 -6.53
C PHE A 268 -13.59 20.12 -7.43
N VAL A 269 -14.10 19.11 -8.13
CA VAL A 269 -15.30 19.25 -9.00
C VAL A 269 -16.52 19.67 -8.18
N LYS A 270 -16.77 19.01 -7.04
CA LYS A 270 -17.91 19.34 -6.17
C LYS A 270 -17.85 20.79 -5.67
N SER A 271 -16.67 21.28 -5.27
CA SER A 271 -16.51 22.65 -4.78
C SER A 271 -16.53 23.72 -5.88
N ALA A 272 -16.07 23.39 -7.09
CA ALA A 272 -16.02 24.35 -8.19
C ALA A 272 -17.43 24.67 -8.75
N PHE A 273 -18.34 23.69 -8.74
CA PHE A 273 -19.67 23.83 -9.34
C PHE A 273 -20.81 23.97 -8.33
N SER A 274 -20.55 23.88 -7.02
CA SER A 274 -21.59 23.99 -5.97
C SER A 274 -22.30 25.33 -5.91
N GLN A 275 -21.72 26.37 -6.51
CA GLN A 275 -22.31 27.72 -6.54
C GLN A 275 -23.26 27.94 -7.72
N TYR A 276 -23.25 27.05 -8.73
CA TYR A 276 -23.95 27.25 -10.00
C TYR A 276 -25.00 26.17 -10.30
N LEU A 277 -24.85 24.99 -9.69
CA LEU A 277 -25.63 23.79 -10.00
C LEU A 277 -26.26 23.21 -8.74
N SER A 278 -27.46 22.65 -8.87
CA SER A 278 -28.12 21.95 -7.77
C SER A 278 -27.35 20.68 -7.37
N PRO A 279 -27.49 20.18 -6.13
CA PRO A 279 -26.80 18.97 -5.66
C PRO A 279 -27.03 17.75 -6.57
N VAL A 280 -28.24 17.62 -7.12
CA VAL A 280 -28.62 16.54 -8.04
C VAL A 280 -27.80 16.59 -9.33
N VAL A 281 -27.57 17.78 -9.87
CA VAL A 281 -26.79 17.98 -11.10
C VAL A 281 -25.30 17.71 -10.85
N ILE A 282 -24.77 18.13 -9.69
CA ILE A 282 -23.38 17.88 -9.30
C ILE A 282 -23.09 16.40 -9.14
N ASP A 283 -23.99 15.67 -8.46
CA ASP A 283 -23.81 14.24 -8.25
C ASP A 283 -23.84 13.45 -9.57
N GLN A 284 -24.64 13.89 -10.55
CA GLN A 284 -24.64 13.33 -11.91
C GLN A 284 -23.37 13.67 -12.69
N LEU A 285 -22.84 14.89 -12.58
CA LEU A 285 -21.55 15.28 -13.18
C LEU A 285 -20.36 14.50 -12.61
N ILE A 286 -20.40 14.12 -11.33
CA ILE A 286 -19.37 13.27 -10.72
C ILE A 286 -19.41 11.84 -11.28
N GLN A 287 -20.58 11.36 -11.70
CA GLN A 287 -20.76 10.04 -12.30
C GLN A 287 -20.26 10.00 -13.76
N ASP A 288 -20.50 11.07 -14.54
CA ASP A 288 -19.97 11.20 -15.90
C ASP A 288 -19.30 12.57 -16.15
N PRO A 289 -17.99 12.70 -15.81
CA PRO A 289 -17.24 13.93 -16.02
C PRO A 289 -17.03 14.29 -17.50
N SER A 290 -17.30 13.38 -18.44
CA SER A 290 -17.00 13.59 -19.87
C SER A 290 -18.00 14.51 -20.59
N SER A 291 -19.13 14.79 -19.94
CA SER A 291 -20.13 15.79 -20.35
C SER A 291 -19.60 17.23 -20.27
N LEU A 292 -18.58 17.49 -19.44
CA LEU A 292 -17.88 18.78 -19.33
C LEU A 292 -16.72 18.86 -20.34
N LYS A 293 -17.02 19.15 -21.60
CA LYS A 293 -15.97 19.44 -22.60
C LYS A 293 -15.58 20.91 -22.58
N LEU A 294 -14.28 21.18 -22.68
CA LEU A 294 -13.76 22.51 -23.00
C LEU A 294 -14.11 22.83 -24.47
N GLY A 295 -14.82 23.94 -24.67
CA GLY A 295 -15.46 24.27 -25.94
C GLY A 295 -16.98 24.16 -25.80
N GLY A 296 -17.68 25.27 -26.03
CA GLY A 296 -19.13 25.27 -25.93
C GLY A 296 -19.78 24.39 -27.00
N GLU A 297 -20.95 23.84 -26.68
CA GLU A 297 -21.79 23.11 -27.60
C GLU A 297 -22.98 23.96 -28.04
N ARG A 298 -23.44 23.77 -29.29
CA ARG A 298 -24.70 24.37 -29.72
C ARG A 298 -25.85 23.57 -29.15
N ARG A 299 -26.72 24.25 -28.41
CA ARG A 299 -27.83 23.62 -27.71
C ARG A 299 -29.03 24.56 -27.65
N THR A 300 -30.22 23.98 -27.77
CA THR A 300 -31.47 24.70 -27.53
C THR A 300 -31.68 24.81 -26.02
N LEU A 301 -31.67 26.03 -25.49
CA LEU A 301 -31.91 26.30 -24.08
C LEU A 301 -33.18 27.12 -23.89
N SER A 302 -33.81 26.98 -22.74
CA SER A 302 -34.76 27.98 -22.23
C SER A 302 -34.01 28.93 -21.32
N LEU A 303 -34.04 30.22 -21.66
CA LEU A 303 -33.24 31.29 -21.10
C LEU A 303 -34.14 32.18 -20.25
N PHE A 304 -33.69 32.52 -19.05
CA PHE A 304 -34.42 33.29 -18.06
C PHE A 304 -33.62 34.50 -17.63
N PHE A 305 -34.29 35.65 -17.67
CA PHE A 305 -33.80 36.90 -17.13
C PHE A 305 -34.86 37.43 -16.18
N SER A 306 -34.45 37.82 -14.98
CA SER A 306 -35.32 38.57 -14.06
C SER A 306 -34.64 39.84 -13.59
N ASP A 307 -35.42 40.88 -13.30
CA ASP A 307 -34.94 42.17 -12.76
C ASP A 307 -35.97 42.74 -11.76
N ILE A 308 -35.54 43.46 -10.72
CA ILE A 308 -36.46 44.08 -9.76
C ILE A 308 -37.05 45.35 -10.36
N GLN A 309 -38.38 45.44 -10.35
CA GLN A 309 -39.07 46.64 -10.81
C GLN A 309 -38.68 47.85 -9.95
N GLY A 310 -38.07 48.85 -10.59
CA GLY A 310 -37.75 50.12 -9.93
C GLY A 310 -36.59 49.99 -8.94
N PHE A 311 -35.70 49.02 -9.14
CA PHE A 311 -34.56 48.77 -8.25
C PHE A 311 -33.74 50.01 -7.92
N THR A 312 -33.45 50.86 -8.91
CA THR A 312 -32.72 52.12 -8.68
C THR A 312 -33.36 52.95 -7.57
N SER A 313 -34.66 53.19 -7.65
CA SER A 313 -35.40 53.96 -6.63
C SER A 313 -35.45 53.25 -5.28
N VAL A 314 -35.53 51.91 -5.26
CA VAL A 314 -35.46 51.15 -4.01
C VAL A 314 -34.07 51.26 -3.37
N SER A 315 -33.01 51.13 -4.17
CA SER A 315 -31.62 51.15 -3.72
C SER A 315 -31.17 52.51 -3.17
N GLU A 316 -31.66 53.61 -3.74
CA GLU A 316 -31.34 54.98 -3.29
C GLU A 316 -31.93 55.32 -1.91
N ASN A 317 -32.99 54.62 -1.51
CA ASN A 317 -33.69 54.86 -0.25
C ASN A 317 -33.25 53.91 0.88
N LEU A 318 -32.27 53.03 0.63
CA LEU A 318 -31.79 52.04 1.59
C LEU A 318 -30.32 52.29 1.97
N THR A 319 -29.95 51.91 3.20
CA THR A 319 -28.54 51.84 3.57
C THR A 319 -27.86 50.66 2.84
N PRO A 320 -26.53 50.70 2.64
CA PRO A 320 -25.81 49.60 1.98
C PRO A 320 -26.04 48.23 2.64
N ASP A 321 -26.12 48.16 3.97
CA ASP A 321 -26.36 46.91 4.71
C ASP A 321 -27.80 46.39 4.51
N ALA A 322 -28.78 47.29 4.51
CA ALA A 322 -30.17 46.95 4.26
C ALA A 322 -30.38 46.48 2.81
N LEU A 323 -29.75 47.16 1.85
CA LEU A 323 -29.78 46.78 0.43
C LEU A 323 -29.13 45.41 0.20
N THR A 324 -27.99 45.15 0.84
CA THR A 324 -27.30 43.85 0.75
C THR A 324 -28.17 42.73 1.33
N THR A 325 -28.84 42.99 2.45
CA THR A 325 -29.76 42.03 3.09
C THR A 325 -30.96 41.73 2.20
N LEU A 326 -31.55 42.77 1.60
CA LEU A 326 -32.66 42.66 0.66
C LEU A 326 -32.25 41.81 -0.55
N LEU A 327 -31.13 42.15 -1.20
CA LEU A 327 -30.61 41.43 -2.36
C LEU A 327 -30.31 39.98 -2.04
N ASN A 328 -29.61 39.70 -0.94
CA ASN A 328 -29.30 38.32 -0.56
C ASN A 328 -30.57 37.50 -0.30
N THR A 329 -31.57 38.08 0.35
CA THR A 329 -32.86 37.40 0.60
C THR A 329 -33.58 37.11 -0.73
N TYR A 330 -33.66 38.11 -1.61
CA TYR A 330 -34.30 38.01 -2.91
C TYR A 330 -33.59 37.00 -3.84
N LEU A 331 -32.28 37.19 -4.06
CA LEU A 331 -31.48 36.35 -4.95
C LEU A 331 -31.45 34.90 -4.45
N SER A 332 -31.32 34.66 -3.14
CA SER A 332 -31.32 33.30 -2.58
C SER A 332 -32.65 32.60 -2.81
N ALA A 333 -33.77 33.25 -2.45
CA ALA A 333 -35.10 32.64 -2.54
C ALA A 333 -35.48 32.29 -3.99
N LEU A 334 -35.15 33.15 -4.95
CA LEU A 334 -35.44 32.90 -6.36
C LEU A 334 -34.47 31.88 -6.96
N SER A 335 -33.19 31.92 -6.59
CA SER A 335 -32.20 30.92 -7.04
C SER A 335 -32.59 29.51 -6.58
N ASP A 336 -33.07 29.36 -5.34
CA ASP A 336 -33.56 28.08 -4.83
C ASP A 336 -34.73 27.54 -5.67
N VAL A 337 -35.68 28.40 -6.04
CA VAL A 337 -36.79 28.02 -6.93
C VAL A 337 -36.28 27.56 -8.30
N ILE A 338 -35.39 28.34 -8.91
CA ILE A 338 -34.82 28.04 -10.23
C ILE A 338 -34.08 26.70 -10.21
N MET A 339 -33.21 26.49 -9.23
CA MET A 339 -32.43 25.25 -9.09
C MET A 339 -33.32 24.03 -8.80
N ASN A 340 -34.38 24.20 -8.00
CA ASN A 340 -35.34 23.14 -7.71
C ASN A 340 -36.18 22.71 -8.93
N GLU A 341 -36.37 23.60 -9.89
CA GLU A 341 -36.97 23.28 -11.20
C GLU A 341 -35.94 22.84 -12.24
N GLY A 342 -34.71 22.50 -11.82
CA GLY A 342 -33.66 22.00 -12.70
C GLY A 342 -32.97 23.07 -13.55
N GLY A 343 -33.09 24.34 -13.17
CA GLY A 343 -32.38 25.45 -13.80
C GLY A 343 -30.93 25.56 -13.32
N THR A 344 -30.07 26.05 -14.19
CA THR A 344 -28.68 26.40 -13.92
C THR A 344 -28.56 27.92 -13.83
N ILE A 345 -28.03 28.43 -12.72
CA ILE A 345 -27.76 29.87 -12.57
C ILE A 345 -26.47 30.18 -13.33
N ASP A 346 -26.54 31.09 -14.30
CA ASP A 346 -25.37 31.60 -15.01
C ASP A 346 -24.63 32.60 -14.13
N LYS A 347 -25.30 33.71 -13.80
CA LYS A 347 -24.74 34.80 -12.99
C LYS A 347 -25.82 35.72 -12.42
N PHE A 348 -25.37 36.58 -11.52
CA PHE A 348 -26.11 37.72 -11.03
C PHE A 348 -25.54 39.01 -11.62
N GLU A 349 -26.39 39.89 -12.12
CA GLU A 349 -26.01 41.23 -12.61
C GLU A 349 -26.78 42.29 -11.81
N GLY A 350 -26.20 42.72 -10.69
CA GLY A 350 -26.90 43.59 -9.75
C GLY A 350 -28.04 42.84 -9.06
N ASP A 351 -29.28 43.29 -9.28
CA ASP A 351 -30.51 42.63 -8.85
C ASP A 351 -31.06 41.62 -9.87
N ALA A 352 -30.42 41.49 -11.03
CA ALA A 352 -30.85 40.58 -12.07
C ALA A 352 -30.34 39.14 -11.84
N ILE A 353 -31.20 38.16 -12.17
CA ILE A 353 -30.86 36.74 -12.18
C ILE A 353 -30.88 36.25 -13.62
N ILE A 354 -29.77 35.68 -14.08
CA ILE A 354 -29.64 35.05 -15.39
C ILE A 354 -29.52 33.55 -15.17
N ALA A 355 -30.43 32.80 -15.77
CA ALA A 355 -30.49 31.35 -15.64
C ALA A 355 -30.90 30.68 -16.94
N PHE A 356 -30.65 29.38 -17.04
CA PHE A 356 -31.07 28.58 -18.19
C PHE A 356 -31.37 27.14 -17.82
N TRP A 357 -32.14 26.46 -18.67
CA TRP A 357 -32.44 25.04 -18.58
C TRP A 357 -31.91 24.31 -19.80
N ASN A 358 -31.80 22.98 -19.69
CA ASN A 358 -31.27 22.06 -20.71
C ASN A 358 -29.75 22.12 -20.90
N ALA A 359 -29.01 22.56 -19.87
CA ALA A 359 -27.56 22.41 -19.78
C ALA A 359 -27.13 22.53 -18.30
N PRO A 360 -26.08 21.82 -17.84
CA PRO A 360 -25.25 20.86 -18.59
C PRO A 360 -25.95 19.53 -18.91
N LEU A 361 -27.07 19.24 -18.24
CA LEU A 361 -27.84 18.01 -18.43
C LEU A 361 -29.01 18.20 -19.40
N ASP A 362 -29.40 17.11 -20.07
CA ASP A 362 -30.60 17.08 -20.91
C ASP A 362 -31.86 17.16 -20.05
N VAL A 363 -32.70 18.14 -20.36
CA VAL A 363 -34.02 18.34 -19.74
C VAL A 363 -35.04 18.42 -20.87
N PRO A 364 -35.67 17.30 -21.28
CA PRO A 364 -36.55 17.25 -22.45
C PRO A 364 -37.69 18.27 -22.44
N ASN A 365 -38.22 18.60 -21.25
CA ASN A 365 -39.30 19.58 -21.05
C ASN A 365 -38.78 20.92 -20.46
N HIS A 366 -37.58 21.36 -20.86
CA HIS A 366 -36.92 22.54 -20.30
C HIS A 366 -37.75 23.85 -20.41
N ALA A 367 -38.54 24.04 -21.46
CA ALA A 367 -39.44 25.20 -21.58
C ALA A 367 -40.55 25.19 -20.53
N GLU A 368 -41.17 24.03 -20.30
CA GLU A 368 -42.19 23.86 -19.26
C GLU A 368 -41.61 24.12 -17.86
N CYS A 369 -40.42 23.58 -17.58
CA CYS A 369 -39.71 23.82 -16.31
C CYS A 369 -39.36 25.29 -16.11
N ALA A 370 -38.88 25.98 -17.14
CA ALA A 370 -38.57 27.41 -17.07
C ALA A 370 -39.81 28.27 -16.78
N VAL A 371 -40.94 27.99 -17.45
CA VAL A 371 -42.22 28.70 -17.20
C VAL A 371 -42.74 28.41 -15.79
N ARG A 372 -42.69 27.14 -15.35
CA ARG A 372 -43.07 26.75 -13.98
C ARG A 372 -42.19 27.43 -12.93
N ALA A 373 -40.88 27.49 -13.16
CA ALA A 373 -39.94 28.19 -12.29
C ALA A 373 -40.29 29.68 -12.19
N ALA A 374 -40.53 30.35 -13.32
CA ALA A 374 -40.92 31.75 -13.33
C ALA A 374 -42.22 32.00 -12.55
N LEU A 375 -43.23 31.13 -12.69
CA LEU A 375 -44.47 31.22 -11.92
C LEU A 375 -44.24 31.01 -10.42
N LYS A 376 -43.39 30.03 -10.07
CA LYS A 376 -43.00 29.78 -8.67
C LYS A 376 -42.19 30.95 -8.10
N CYS A 377 -41.32 31.59 -8.87
CA CYS A 377 -40.59 32.79 -8.45
C CYS A 377 -41.57 33.92 -8.08
N GLN A 378 -42.58 34.16 -8.91
CA GLN A 378 -43.63 35.15 -8.61
C GLN A 378 -44.42 34.77 -7.36
N ALA A 379 -44.75 33.50 -7.17
CA ALA A 379 -45.44 33.01 -5.98
C ALA A 379 -44.59 33.16 -4.70
N THR A 380 -43.31 32.77 -4.75
CA THR A 380 -42.35 32.94 -3.66
C THR A 380 -42.17 34.40 -3.31
N LEU A 381 -42.01 35.28 -4.31
CA LEU A 381 -41.91 36.72 -4.10
C LEU A 381 -43.15 37.27 -3.39
N LYS A 382 -44.35 36.80 -3.75
CA LYS A 382 -45.60 37.15 -3.07
C LYS A 382 -45.59 36.76 -1.58
N THR A 383 -44.99 35.62 -1.22
CA THR A 383 -44.87 35.21 0.19
C THR A 383 -43.87 36.06 0.98
N LEU A 384 -42.88 36.63 0.31
CA LEU A 384 -41.85 37.48 0.91
C LEU A 384 -42.27 38.96 1.02
N GLN A 385 -43.39 39.37 0.40
CA GLN A 385 -43.85 40.76 0.43
C GLN A 385 -43.96 41.36 1.85
N PRO A 386 -44.51 40.66 2.88
CA PRO A 386 -44.57 41.23 4.23
C PRO A 386 -43.18 41.59 4.78
N GLN A 387 -42.20 40.71 4.56
CA GLN A 387 -40.81 40.94 4.97
C GLN A 387 -40.18 42.09 4.18
N PHE A 388 -40.39 42.15 2.87
CA PHE A 388 -39.85 43.23 2.05
C PHE A 388 -40.49 44.59 2.34
N ARG A 389 -41.79 44.63 2.68
CA ARG A 389 -42.45 45.85 3.17
C ARG A 389 -41.87 46.34 4.48
N GLU A 390 -41.56 45.43 5.41
CA GLU A 390 -40.94 45.79 6.68
C GLU A 390 -39.53 46.37 6.46
N GLN A 391 -38.77 45.81 5.51
CA GLN A 391 -37.41 46.26 5.20
C GLN A 391 -37.34 47.53 4.35
N THR A 392 -38.28 47.73 3.42
CA THR A 392 -38.17 48.76 2.36
C THR A 392 -39.31 49.77 2.36
N GLY A 393 -40.40 49.53 3.09
CA GLY A 393 -41.62 50.35 3.05
C GLY A 393 -42.49 50.14 1.80
N HIS A 394 -42.09 49.28 0.87
CA HIS A 394 -42.76 49.06 -0.41
C HIS A 394 -42.86 47.57 -0.78
N ASP A 395 -43.77 47.27 -1.70
CA ASP A 395 -43.80 45.95 -2.36
C ASP A 395 -42.66 45.84 -3.37
N ILE A 396 -42.02 44.67 -3.41
CA ILE A 396 -40.95 44.35 -4.36
C ILE A 396 -41.54 43.45 -5.45
N PHE A 397 -41.48 43.91 -6.69
CA PHE A 397 -41.94 43.14 -7.83
C PHE A 397 -40.75 42.78 -8.72
N THR A 398 -40.81 41.61 -9.35
CA THR A 398 -39.83 41.20 -10.36
C THR A 398 -40.49 41.06 -11.71
N ARG A 399 -39.77 41.45 -12.75
CA ARG A 399 -40.13 41.19 -14.15
C ARG A 399 -39.30 40.02 -14.62
N ILE A 400 -39.91 39.12 -15.38
CA ILE A 400 -39.27 37.92 -15.90
C ILE A 400 -39.46 37.88 -17.41
N GLY A 401 -38.35 37.66 -18.14
CA GLY A 401 -38.33 37.38 -19.57
C GLY A 401 -37.85 35.96 -19.83
N LEU A 402 -38.61 35.21 -20.63
CA LEU A 402 -38.25 33.86 -21.06
C LEU A 402 -38.16 33.77 -22.59
N ASN A 403 -37.08 33.19 -23.10
CA ASN A 403 -36.98 32.82 -24.50
C ASN A 403 -36.38 31.42 -24.65
N THR A 404 -36.81 30.70 -25.69
CA THR A 404 -36.28 29.38 -26.00
C THR A 404 -35.66 29.41 -27.39
N GLY A 405 -34.39 29.02 -27.50
CA GLY A 405 -33.69 29.08 -28.76
C GLY A 405 -32.29 28.46 -28.71
N GLU A 406 -31.68 28.32 -29.88
CA GLU A 406 -30.33 27.78 -30.02
C GLU A 406 -29.29 28.81 -29.58
N VAL A 407 -28.40 28.40 -28.68
CA VAL A 407 -27.25 29.17 -28.21
C VAL A 407 -26.02 28.27 -28.13
N VAL A 408 -24.84 28.86 -28.05
CA VAL A 408 -23.64 28.12 -27.64
C VAL A 408 -23.55 28.16 -26.14
N VAL A 409 -23.45 27.02 -25.45
CA VAL A 409 -23.29 26.94 -23.98
C VAL A 409 -22.01 26.21 -23.62
N GLY A 410 -21.27 26.72 -22.63
CA GLY A 410 -20.04 26.08 -22.17
C GLY A 410 -19.18 27.01 -21.32
N ASN A 411 -17.94 26.57 -21.06
CA ASN A 411 -16.94 27.39 -20.37
C ASN A 411 -16.41 28.48 -21.30
N MET A 412 -16.78 29.74 -21.05
CA MET A 412 -16.36 30.91 -21.82
C MET A 412 -15.53 31.87 -20.98
N GLY A 413 -14.51 32.51 -21.57
CA GLY A 413 -13.67 33.49 -20.89
C GLY A 413 -12.19 33.42 -21.28
N SER A 414 -11.32 33.85 -20.38
CA SER A 414 -9.87 33.81 -20.55
C SER A 414 -9.25 32.52 -19.99
N GLN A 415 -7.99 32.24 -20.33
CA GLN A 415 -7.25 31.09 -19.78
C GLN A 415 -7.16 31.06 -18.25
N ARG A 416 -7.38 32.20 -17.57
CA ARG A 416 -7.29 32.32 -16.10
C ARG A 416 -8.64 32.49 -15.41
N ARG A 417 -9.69 32.82 -16.15
CA ARG A 417 -11.04 33.08 -15.62
C ARG A 417 -12.05 32.74 -16.69
N PHE A 418 -12.81 31.68 -16.46
CA PHE A 418 -13.86 31.19 -17.33
C PHE A 418 -15.12 31.00 -16.50
N ASP A 419 -16.27 31.33 -17.09
CA ASP A 419 -17.60 31.15 -16.51
C ASP A 419 -18.38 30.16 -17.40
N TYR A 420 -19.21 29.32 -16.79
CA TYR A 420 -20.09 28.43 -17.54
C TYR A 420 -21.36 29.21 -17.92
N THR A 421 -21.43 29.67 -19.16
CA THR A 421 -22.43 30.63 -19.64
C THR A 421 -22.87 30.29 -21.07
N PHE A 422 -23.86 31.01 -21.59
CA PHE A 422 -24.36 30.87 -22.95
C PHE A 422 -24.03 32.12 -23.80
N LEU A 423 -23.97 31.94 -25.11
CA LEU A 423 -23.78 33.01 -26.08
C LEU A 423 -24.66 32.78 -27.32
N GLY A 424 -25.48 33.77 -27.65
CA GLY A 424 -26.35 33.74 -28.83
C GLY A 424 -27.50 34.73 -28.72
N ASP A 425 -28.11 35.05 -29.86
CA ASP A 425 -29.17 36.06 -29.94
C ASP A 425 -30.43 35.69 -29.16
N ALA A 426 -30.68 34.39 -28.93
CA ALA A 426 -31.79 33.94 -28.11
C ALA A 426 -31.69 34.45 -26.66
N GLY A 427 -30.48 34.62 -26.13
CA GLY A 427 -30.26 35.21 -24.80
C GLY A 427 -30.66 36.68 -24.75
N ASN A 428 -30.24 37.44 -25.77
CA ASN A 428 -30.58 38.84 -25.92
C ASN A 428 -32.09 39.07 -26.03
N LEU A 429 -32.83 38.14 -26.67
CA LEU A 429 -34.28 38.21 -26.74
C LEU A 429 -34.94 38.00 -25.36
N ALA A 430 -34.48 37.06 -24.55
CA ALA A 430 -35.00 36.88 -23.18
C ALA A 430 -34.80 38.14 -22.33
N ALA A 431 -33.61 38.75 -22.40
CA ALA A 431 -33.31 40.02 -21.71
C ALA A 431 -34.22 41.16 -22.20
N ARG A 432 -34.50 41.25 -23.50
CA ARG A 432 -35.45 42.25 -24.04
C ARG A 432 -36.87 42.01 -23.55
N LEU A 433 -37.32 40.75 -23.49
CA LEU A 433 -38.65 40.40 -23.00
C LEU A 433 -38.82 40.76 -21.52
N GLU A 434 -37.78 40.58 -20.70
CA GLU A 434 -37.76 41.08 -19.33
C GLU A 434 -38.07 42.60 -19.34
N GLY A 435 -37.25 43.41 -20.01
CA GLY A 435 -37.38 44.86 -19.95
C GLY A 435 -38.69 45.40 -20.55
N VAL A 436 -39.21 44.76 -21.59
CA VAL A 436 -40.46 45.17 -22.26
C VAL A 436 -41.67 44.97 -21.34
N ASN A 437 -41.58 44.19 -20.24
CA ASN A 437 -42.68 43.99 -19.29
C ASN A 437 -43.19 45.34 -18.75
N LYS A 438 -42.28 46.32 -18.63
CA LYS A 438 -42.60 47.69 -18.21
C LYS A 438 -43.64 48.36 -19.12
N VAL A 439 -43.59 48.11 -20.42
CA VAL A 439 -44.46 48.74 -21.42
C VAL A 439 -45.87 48.16 -21.34
N PHE A 440 -45.98 46.85 -21.18
CA PHE A 440 -47.26 46.14 -21.14
C PHE A 440 -47.87 46.02 -19.73
N GLY A 441 -47.16 46.49 -18.69
CA GLY A 441 -47.62 46.38 -17.30
C GLY A 441 -47.69 44.92 -16.81
N THR A 442 -46.87 44.04 -17.38
CA THR A 442 -46.79 42.62 -17.00
C THR A 442 -45.60 42.36 -16.07
N PHE A 443 -45.58 41.20 -15.42
CA PHE A 443 -44.44 40.73 -14.61
C PHE A 443 -43.73 39.52 -15.22
N MET A 444 -44.31 38.95 -16.28
CA MET A 444 -43.75 37.81 -16.98
C MET A 444 -44.11 37.93 -18.45
N MET A 445 -43.10 37.76 -19.30
CA MET A 445 -43.28 37.60 -20.74
C MET A 445 -42.42 36.46 -21.25
N ILE A 446 -42.98 35.75 -22.22
CA ILE A 446 -42.33 34.63 -22.87
C ILE A 446 -42.39 34.84 -24.39
N SER A 447 -41.38 34.34 -25.09
CA SER A 447 -41.41 34.28 -26.55
C SER A 447 -42.46 33.27 -27.06
N GLU A 448 -42.86 33.40 -28.32
CA GLU A 448 -43.66 32.39 -29.03
C GLU A 448 -42.98 31.01 -28.97
N ALA A 449 -41.66 30.95 -29.21
CA ALA A 449 -40.89 29.71 -29.16
C ALA A 449 -40.97 29.01 -27.78
N THR A 450 -40.94 29.78 -26.69
CA THR A 450 -41.12 29.25 -25.33
C THR A 450 -42.54 28.76 -25.11
N ARG A 451 -43.55 29.49 -25.58
CA ARG A 451 -44.96 29.07 -25.50
C ARG A 451 -45.18 27.75 -26.21
N ASP A 452 -44.68 27.62 -27.44
CA ASP A 452 -44.88 26.44 -28.27
C ASP A 452 -44.19 25.20 -27.69
N GLN A 453 -42.99 25.36 -27.12
CA GLN A 453 -42.29 24.25 -26.46
C GLN A 453 -42.82 23.90 -25.07
N ALA A 454 -43.39 24.87 -24.33
CA ALA A 454 -44.01 24.61 -23.03
C ALA A 454 -45.39 23.92 -23.16
N GLY A 455 -46.03 24.02 -24.34
CA GLY A 455 -47.32 23.39 -24.63
C GLY A 455 -48.48 24.00 -23.86
N ASP A 456 -49.56 23.25 -23.66
CA ASP A 456 -50.81 23.76 -23.04
C ASP A 456 -50.86 23.60 -21.51
N ALA A 457 -49.71 23.41 -20.86
CA ALA A 457 -49.62 23.23 -19.40
C ALA A 457 -49.98 24.50 -18.62
N PHE A 458 -49.99 25.66 -19.28
CA PHE A 458 -50.21 26.96 -18.67
C PHE A 458 -51.26 27.79 -19.45
N ALA A 459 -51.85 28.78 -18.78
CA ALA A 459 -52.72 29.75 -19.44
C ALA A 459 -51.88 30.89 -20.01
N TYR A 460 -52.07 31.19 -21.30
CA TYR A 460 -51.35 32.25 -22.01
C TYR A 460 -52.29 33.38 -22.40
N ARG A 461 -51.76 34.60 -22.47
CA ARG A 461 -52.45 35.77 -23.00
C ARG A 461 -51.54 36.45 -24.02
N GLU A 462 -52.02 36.56 -25.25
CA GLU A 462 -51.34 37.32 -26.30
C GLU A 462 -51.28 38.81 -25.93
N LEU A 463 -50.15 39.44 -26.20
CA LEU A 463 -49.91 40.85 -25.94
C LEU A 463 -49.83 41.56 -27.29
N SER A 464 -50.90 42.24 -27.66
CA SER A 464 -51.07 42.98 -28.92
C SER A 464 -51.08 44.48 -28.71
#